data_AF-A0A1F5ATE6-F1
#
_entry.id   AF-A0A1F5ATE6-F1
#
_cell.length_a   1.000
_cell.length_b   1.000
_cell.length_c   1.000
_cell.angle_alpha   90.00
_cell.angle_beta   90.00
_cell.angle_gamma   90.00
#
_symmetry.space_group_name_H-M   'P 1'
#
loop_
_entity.id
_entity.type
_entity.pdbx_description
1 polymer ?
#
loop_
_entity_poly.entity_id
_entity_poly.type
_entity_poly.pdbx_seq_one_letter_code
_entity_poly.pdbx_strand_id
1 'polypeptide(L)'
;MSPESLLAERTAEIGKKSAARNSVFAALFLTLMKLVVGLMTGSLGILAEAAHSGLDLVAAFVTLLAVHVSDKPADRDHTYGHGKVENFSALVETVLLFVTCAWIIYEAVIRIFVKKVEIDPSLWAFLVMVISIGVDVSRSRMLAAAAKRHQSQALEADALHFSTDVWSSSVVILGLALVWLGRNVVSRHSHLFEKADALAALGVAFIVLFVSYRLGRRTIDVLLDRAPEGLPQRLGEAAAGVEGVFNVGQVRVRRSGPIFFVDMTVDVDRNLSFERTHAIAEEVESRLQEIAPGADVVIHTDPREVERETMAKRIRAVAYRNQMSIHNIALHENRSRVFVDLHLEVDDHLSLAQAHEMASHIEKDLHQDMPEISQVYVHMESRGTGLGEGVDATGQEGELVRRVKGVADGMAGLGSCHNVLVRRQGEKRSVSLHCHFDRDMSIIEAHDITTRIEVKLKEQIPELDRVLVHAEPETR
;
A
#
# COMPACT_ATOMS: atom_id res chain seq x y z
N MET A 1 7.25 1.07 -10.69
CA MET A 1 7.80 -0.31 -10.66
C MET A 1 9.19 -0.33 -11.29
N SER A 2 10.14 -1.03 -10.67
CA SER A 2 11.49 -1.18 -11.21
C SER A 2 11.52 -2.27 -12.31
N PRO A 3 12.52 -2.27 -13.22
CA PRO A 3 12.68 -3.32 -14.22
C PRO A 3 12.83 -4.73 -13.62
N GLU A 4 13.43 -4.84 -12.44
CA GLU A 4 13.60 -6.11 -11.72
C GLU A 4 12.27 -6.65 -11.17
N SER A 5 11.37 -5.77 -10.70
CA SER A 5 10.05 -6.18 -10.22
C SER A 5 9.18 -6.73 -11.36
N LEU A 6 9.27 -6.13 -12.56
CA LEU A 6 8.56 -6.59 -13.76
C LEU A 6 9.05 -7.96 -14.25
N LEU A 7 10.35 -8.24 -14.13
CA LEU A 7 10.93 -9.55 -14.48
C LEU A 7 10.53 -10.64 -13.47
N ALA A 8 10.53 -10.31 -12.18
CA ALA A 8 10.08 -11.21 -11.13
C ALA A 8 8.59 -11.58 -11.29
N GLU A 9 7.74 -10.60 -11.62
CA GLU A 9 6.32 -10.82 -11.86
C GLU A 9 6.07 -11.71 -13.09
N ARG A 10 6.72 -11.43 -14.23
CA ARG A 10 6.62 -12.26 -15.43
C ARG A 10 7.09 -13.70 -15.22
N THR A 11 8.19 -13.90 -14.49
CA THR A 11 8.67 -15.26 -14.20
C THR A 11 7.72 -16.02 -13.28
N ALA A 12 7.05 -15.33 -12.35
CA ALA A 12 6.01 -15.92 -11.52
C ALA A 12 4.76 -16.32 -12.32
N GLU A 13 4.29 -15.48 -13.24
CA GLU A 13 3.16 -15.80 -14.13
C GLU A 13 3.43 -17.04 -15.00
N ILE A 14 4.62 -17.12 -15.60
CA ILE A 14 5.01 -18.25 -16.45
C ILE A 14 5.01 -19.56 -15.64
N GLY A 15 5.49 -19.50 -14.39
CA GLY A 15 5.49 -20.65 -13.47
C GLY A 15 4.09 -21.16 -13.15
N LYS A 16 3.16 -20.27 -12.78
CA LYS A 16 1.76 -20.61 -12.48
C LYS A 16 1.05 -21.23 -13.69
N LYS A 17 1.13 -20.57 -14.85
CA LYS A 17 0.49 -21.04 -16.09
C LYS A 17 1.05 -22.39 -16.55
N SER A 18 2.35 -22.59 -16.40
CA SER A 18 2.97 -23.88 -16.74
C SER A 18 2.48 -25.02 -15.83
N ALA A 19 2.37 -24.78 -14.51
CA ALA A 19 1.87 -25.78 -13.57
C ALA A 19 0.41 -26.16 -13.87
N ALA A 20 -0.47 -25.16 -14.05
CA ALA A 20 -1.88 -25.40 -14.41
C ALA A 20 -2.02 -26.16 -15.74
N ARG A 21 -1.25 -25.76 -16.76
CA ARG A 21 -1.27 -26.44 -18.07
C ARG A 21 -0.81 -27.89 -17.98
N ASN A 22 0.24 -28.17 -17.19
CA ASN A 22 0.70 -29.53 -16.96
C ASN A 22 -0.35 -30.36 -16.21
N SER A 23 -1.08 -29.76 -15.26
CA SER A 23 -2.21 -30.39 -14.55
C SER A 23 -3.31 -30.83 -15.54
N VAL A 24 -3.71 -29.95 -16.46
CA VAL A 24 -4.70 -30.25 -17.51
C VAL A 24 -4.23 -31.37 -18.44
N PHE A 25 -2.97 -31.36 -18.88
CA PHE A 25 -2.43 -32.44 -19.72
C PHE A 25 -2.43 -33.79 -19.00
N ALA A 26 -2.06 -33.81 -17.72
CA ALA A 26 -2.10 -35.02 -16.90
C ALA A 26 -3.55 -35.52 -16.71
N ALA A 27 -4.49 -34.62 -16.42
CA ALA A 27 -5.91 -34.95 -16.28
C ALA A 27 -6.48 -35.55 -17.58
N LEU A 28 -6.14 -34.95 -18.72
CA LEU A 28 -6.58 -35.40 -20.04
C LEU A 28 -6.01 -36.78 -20.35
N PHE A 29 -4.73 -36.99 -20.09
CA PHE A 29 -4.06 -38.28 -20.27
C PHE A 29 -4.72 -39.38 -19.43
N LEU A 30 -4.94 -39.15 -18.13
CA LEU A 30 -5.59 -40.12 -17.25
C LEU A 30 -7.02 -40.43 -17.67
N THR A 31 -7.80 -39.40 -18.01
CA THR A 31 -9.18 -39.56 -18.45
C THR A 31 -9.26 -40.43 -19.71
N LEU A 32 -8.42 -40.14 -20.71
CA LEU A 32 -8.39 -40.89 -21.96
C LEU A 32 -7.91 -42.33 -21.75
N MET A 33 -6.86 -42.53 -20.93
CA MET A 33 -6.35 -43.85 -20.59
C MET A 33 -7.42 -44.70 -19.92
N LYS A 34 -8.09 -44.17 -18.87
CA LYS A 34 -9.16 -44.86 -18.15
C LYS A 34 -10.34 -45.17 -19.08
N LEU A 35 -10.74 -44.22 -19.94
CA LEU A 35 -11.83 -44.41 -20.90
C LEU A 35 -11.52 -45.54 -21.90
N VAL A 36 -10.34 -45.53 -22.51
CA VAL A 36 -9.91 -46.56 -23.48
C VAL A 36 -9.88 -47.94 -22.81
N VAL A 37 -9.26 -48.06 -21.64
CA VAL A 37 -9.21 -49.35 -20.91
C VAL A 37 -10.61 -49.79 -20.49
N GLY A 38 -11.47 -48.87 -20.03
CA GLY A 38 -12.84 -49.17 -19.65
C GLY A 38 -13.69 -49.71 -20.82
N LEU A 39 -13.56 -49.09 -22.00
CA LEU A 39 -14.23 -49.55 -23.22
C LEU A 39 -13.70 -50.89 -23.71
N MET A 40 -12.36 -51.08 -23.73
CA MET A 40 -11.75 -52.33 -24.19
C MET A 40 -12.05 -53.52 -23.27
N THR A 41 -12.09 -53.28 -21.96
CA THR A 41 -12.37 -54.33 -20.96
C THR A 41 -13.87 -54.56 -20.72
N GLY A 42 -14.73 -53.66 -21.19
CA GLY A 42 -16.16 -53.66 -20.86
C GLY A 42 -16.44 -53.42 -19.36
N SER A 43 -15.46 -52.92 -18.61
CA SER A 43 -15.56 -52.76 -17.16
C SER A 43 -16.34 -51.49 -16.79
N LEU A 44 -17.56 -51.69 -16.29
CA LEU A 44 -18.38 -50.61 -15.72
C LEU A 44 -17.67 -49.84 -14.61
N GLY A 45 -16.83 -50.50 -13.80
CA GLY A 45 -16.06 -49.84 -12.73
C GLY A 45 -14.98 -48.90 -13.27
N ILE A 46 -14.24 -49.31 -14.30
CA ILE A 46 -13.22 -48.46 -14.94
C ILE A 46 -13.90 -47.31 -15.71
N LEU A 47 -15.06 -47.54 -16.31
CA LEU A 47 -15.84 -46.48 -16.98
C LEU A 47 -16.37 -45.43 -15.98
N ALA A 48 -16.81 -45.84 -14.79
CA ALA A 48 -17.20 -44.92 -13.73
C ALA A 48 -15.99 -44.07 -13.25
N GLU A 49 -14.83 -44.71 -13.08
CA GLU A 49 -13.58 -44.04 -12.72
C GLU A 49 -13.09 -43.08 -13.83
N ALA A 50 -13.33 -43.41 -15.10
CA ALA A 50 -13.07 -42.51 -16.23
C ALA A 50 -13.98 -41.28 -16.20
N ALA A 51 -15.26 -41.45 -15.85
CA ALA A 51 -16.20 -40.33 -15.70
C ALA A 51 -15.80 -39.40 -14.55
N HIS A 52 -15.32 -39.96 -13.43
CA HIS A 52 -14.77 -39.17 -12.33
C HIS A 52 -13.56 -38.35 -12.77
N SER A 53 -12.58 -38.96 -13.46
CA SER A 53 -11.45 -38.22 -14.03
C SER A 53 -11.85 -37.19 -15.10
N GLY A 54 -12.99 -37.37 -15.76
CA GLY A 54 -13.60 -36.34 -16.59
C GLY A 54 -14.00 -35.09 -15.81
N LEU A 55 -14.56 -35.24 -14.61
CA LEU A 55 -14.84 -34.11 -13.71
C LEU A 55 -13.55 -33.44 -13.23
N ASP A 56 -12.51 -34.23 -12.94
CA ASP A 56 -11.18 -33.72 -12.57
C ASP A 56 -10.53 -32.90 -13.70
N LEU A 57 -10.70 -33.33 -14.95
CA LEU A 57 -10.27 -32.58 -16.12
C LEU A 57 -11.00 -31.23 -16.24
N VAL A 58 -12.31 -31.21 -15.96
CA VAL A 58 -13.09 -29.97 -15.93
C VAL A 58 -12.58 -29.05 -14.82
N ALA A 59 -12.34 -29.57 -13.61
CA ALA A 59 -11.79 -28.79 -12.50
C ALA A 59 -10.42 -28.19 -12.87
N ALA A 60 -9.48 -28.99 -13.36
CA ALA A 60 -8.16 -28.51 -13.78
C ALA A 60 -8.23 -27.46 -14.90
N PHE A 61 -9.20 -27.59 -15.82
CA PHE A 61 -9.43 -26.60 -16.87
C PHE A 61 -9.98 -25.28 -16.30
N VAL A 62 -10.89 -25.33 -15.32
CA VAL A 62 -11.37 -24.14 -14.60
C VAL A 62 -10.20 -23.45 -13.88
N THR A 63 -9.33 -24.20 -13.20
CA THR A 63 -8.10 -23.67 -12.57
C THR A 63 -7.20 -22.97 -13.60
N LEU A 64 -6.97 -23.59 -14.77
CA LEU A 64 -6.15 -23.00 -15.84
C LEU A 64 -6.75 -21.69 -16.35
N LEU A 65 -8.07 -21.65 -16.59
CA LEU A 65 -8.75 -20.43 -17.00
C LEU A 65 -8.69 -19.36 -15.92
N ALA A 66 -8.87 -19.73 -14.65
CA ALA A 66 -8.83 -18.80 -13.53
C ALA A 66 -7.45 -18.15 -13.40
N VAL A 67 -6.37 -18.94 -13.47
CA VAL A 67 -4.98 -18.43 -13.49
C VAL A 67 -4.72 -17.54 -14.70
N HIS A 68 -5.26 -17.91 -15.87
CA HIS A 68 -5.08 -17.09 -17.07
C HIS A 68 -5.80 -15.74 -16.97
N VAL A 69 -7.01 -15.72 -16.42
CA VAL A 69 -7.81 -14.50 -16.26
C VAL A 69 -7.28 -13.65 -15.12
N SER A 70 -6.85 -14.24 -14.01
CA SER A 70 -6.35 -13.51 -12.84
C SER A 70 -5.07 -12.73 -13.09
N ASP A 71 -4.24 -13.23 -14.02
CA ASP A 71 -2.99 -12.57 -14.44
C ASP A 71 -3.24 -11.38 -15.38
N LYS A 72 -4.50 -11.06 -15.72
CA LYS A 72 -4.82 -9.84 -16.47
C LYS A 72 -4.66 -8.62 -15.57
N PRO A 73 -3.96 -7.56 -16.03
CA PRO A 73 -3.85 -6.31 -15.28
C PRO A 73 -5.22 -5.64 -15.11
N ALA A 74 -5.26 -4.58 -14.29
CA ALA A 74 -6.45 -3.76 -14.13
C ALA A 74 -6.95 -3.20 -15.47
N ASP A 75 -8.27 -3.21 -15.65
CA ASP A 75 -8.94 -2.62 -16.80
C ASP A 75 -10.06 -1.68 -16.35
N ARG A 76 -10.84 -1.14 -17.30
CA ARG A 76 -11.88 -0.13 -17.01
C ARG A 76 -13.03 -0.70 -16.18
N ASP A 77 -13.35 -1.98 -16.35
CA ASP A 77 -14.44 -2.65 -15.65
C ASP A 77 -13.96 -3.29 -14.33
N HIS A 78 -12.65 -3.57 -14.22
CA HIS A 78 -11.98 -4.17 -13.07
C HIS A 78 -10.76 -3.33 -12.67
N THR A 79 -11.02 -2.20 -12.01
CA THR A 79 -9.99 -1.20 -11.63
C THR A 79 -8.93 -1.72 -10.65
N TYR A 80 -9.23 -2.78 -9.90
CA TYR A 80 -8.29 -3.46 -8.99
C TYR A 80 -7.73 -4.77 -9.58
N GLY A 81 -7.92 -5.00 -10.87
CA GLY A 81 -7.48 -6.21 -11.56
C GLY A 81 -8.36 -7.43 -11.32
N HIS A 82 -7.89 -8.56 -11.82
CA HIS A 82 -8.66 -9.80 -11.91
C HIS A 82 -8.25 -10.86 -10.86
N GLY A 83 -7.38 -10.50 -9.90
CA GLY A 83 -6.81 -11.44 -8.93
C GLY A 83 -7.84 -12.26 -8.14
N LYS A 84 -9.03 -11.70 -7.85
CA LYS A 84 -10.11 -12.41 -7.14
C LYS A 84 -10.70 -13.60 -7.91
N VAL A 85 -10.44 -13.71 -9.23
CA VAL A 85 -10.90 -14.86 -10.03
C VAL A 85 -10.25 -16.17 -9.56
N GLU A 86 -8.99 -16.16 -9.11
CA GLU A 86 -8.37 -17.36 -8.50
C GLU A 86 -9.11 -17.80 -7.23
N ASN A 87 -9.52 -16.85 -6.39
CA ASN A 87 -10.25 -17.14 -5.16
C ASN A 87 -11.63 -17.71 -5.47
N PHE A 88 -12.29 -17.18 -6.50
CA PHE A 88 -13.56 -17.73 -6.96
C PHE A 88 -13.41 -19.17 -7.49
N SER A 89 -12.38 -19.46 -8.29
CA SER A 89 -12.06 -20.83 -8.74
C SER A 89 -11.83 -21.77 -7.56
N ALA A 90 -11.01 -21.35 -6.59
CA ALA A 90 -10.74 -22.13 -5.39
C ALA A 90 -12.02 -22.43 -4.58
N LEU A 91 -12.98 -21.49 -4.56
CA LEU A 91 -14.28 -21.70 -3.92
C LEU A 91 -15.11 -22.74 -4.68
N VAL A 92 -15.17 -22.64 -6.01
CA VAL A 92 -15.86 -23.62 -6.87
C VAL A 92 -15.28 -25.03 -6.67
N GLU A 93 -13.96 -25.16 -6.69
CA GLU A 93 -13.26 -26.43 -6.44
C GLU A 93 -13.53 -26.96 -5.03
N THR A 94 -13.55 -26.09 -4.02
CA THR A 94 -13.91 -26.49 -2.66
C THR A 94 -15.34 -27.03 -2.58
N VAL A 95 -16.29 -26.41 -3.28
CA VAL A 95 -17.68 -26.89 -3.36
C VAL A 95 -17.76 -28.23 -4.07
N LEU A 96 -17.05 -28.43 -5.18
CA LEU A 96 -16.96 -29.72 -5.86
C LEU A 96 -16.42 -30.80 -4.93
N LEU A 97 -15.38 -30.49 -4.16
CA LEU A 97 -14.80 -31.42 -3.19
C LEU A 97 -15.79 -31.79 -2.08
N PHE A 98 -16.59 -30.84 -1.58
CA PHE A 98 -17.68 -31.13 -0.63
C PHE A 98 -18.75 -32.05 -1.22
N VAL A 99 -19.13 -31.83 -2.48
CA VAL A 99 -20.09 -32.69 -3.20
C VAL A 99 -19.52 -34.11 -3.34
N THR A 100 -18.24 -34.23 -3.71
CA THR A 100 -17.55 -35.53 -3.80
C THR A 100 -17.48 -36.23 -2.45
N CYS A 101 -17.15 -35.53 -1.37
CA CYS A 101 -17.17 -36.11 -0.02
C CYS A 101 -18.56 -36.60 0.38
N ALA A 102 -19.61 -35.80 0.13
CA ALA A 102 -20.98 -36.17 0.44
C ALA A 102 -21.40 -37.43 -0.35
N TRP A 103 -21.01 -37.52 -1.62
CA TRP A 103 -21.23 -38.71 -2.45
C TRP A 103 -20.50 -39.94 -1.90
N ILE A 104 -19.21 -39.82 -1.54
CA ILE A 104 -18.42 -40.92 -0.96
C ILE A 104 -19.04 -41.40 0.35
N ILE A 105 -19.45 -40.49 1.23
CA ILE A 105 -20.12 -40.83 2.50
C ILE A 105 -21.44 -41.58 2.22
N TYR A 106 -22.24 -41.09 1.27
CA TYR A 106 -23.49 -41.73 0.87
C TYR A 106 -23.26 -43.17 0.36
N GLU A 107 -22.32 -43.36 -0.55
CA GLU A 107 -21.94 -44.68 -1.09
C GLU A 107 -21.38 -45.61 -0.01
N ALA A 108 -20.51 -45.10 0.87
CA ALA A 108 -19.94 -45.88 1.97
C ALA A 108 -21.04 -46.36 2.94
N VAL A 109 -22.01 -45.51 3.29
CA VAL A 109 -23.15 -45.87 4.13
C VAL A 109 -24.02 -46.94 3.45
N ILE A 110 -24.36 -46.77 2.17
CA ILE A 110 -25.12 -47.78 1.42
C ILE A 110 -24.38 -49.11 1.35
N ARG A 111 -23.06 -49.10 1.14
CA ARG A 111 -22.24 -50.32 1.09
C ARG A 111 -22.17 -51.03 2.46
N ILE A 112 -22.22 -50.28 3.56
CA ILE A 112 -22.26 -50.86 4.93
C ILE A 112 -23.61 -51.52 5.24
N PHE A 113 -24.73 -50.93 4.79
CA PHE A 113 -26.08 -51.32 5.22
C PHE A 113 -26.91 -52.10 4.19
N VAL A 114 -26.67 -51.95 2.88
CA VAL A 114 -27.61 -52.38 1.83
C VAL A 114 -27.01 -53.34 0.81
N LYS A 115 -25.81 -53.08 0.27
CA LYS A 115 -25.27 -53.82 -0.90
C LYS A 115 -23.96 -54.54 -0.59
N LYS A 116 -23.89 -55.84 -0.88
CA LYS A 116 -22.63 -56.56 -1.11
C LYS A 116 -22.23 -56.36 -2.57
N VAL A 117 -21.20 -55.56 -2.81
CA VAL A 117 -20.62 -55.42 -4.15
C VAL A 117 -19.54 -56.48 -4.29
N GLU A 118 -19.78 -57.47 -5.15
CA GLU A 118 -18.72 -58.35 -5.62
C GLU A 118 -17.86 -57.55 -6.59
N ILE A 119 -16.74 -57.04 -6.09
CA ILE A 119 -15.70 -56.46 -6.94
C ILE A 119 -14.97 -57.65 -7.55
N ASP A 120 -15.08 -57.82 -8.87
CA ASP A 120 -14.26 -58.77 -9.61
C ASP A 120 -12.97 -58.05 -10.03
N PRO A 121 -11.85 -58.24 -9.31
CA PRO A 121 -10.65 -57.44 -9.51
C PRO A 121 -9.93 -57.93 -10.76
N SER A 122 -10.21 -57.30 -11.89
CA SER A 122 -9.38 -57.44 -13.09
C SER A 122 -7.99 -56.87 -12.81
N LEU A 123 -6.95 -57.61 -13.17
CA LEU A 123 -5.55 -57.19 -13.04
C LEU A 123 -5.27 -55.85 -13.74
N TRP A 124 -6.04 -55.56 -14.80
CA TRP A 124 -6.04 -54.29 -15.52
C TRP A 124 -6.59 -53.12 -14.71
N ALA A 125 -7.63 -53.32 -13.89
CA ALA A 125 -8.18 -52.29 -13.02
C ALA A 125 -7.16 -51.87 -11.95
N PHE A 126 -6.44 -52.84 -11.39
CA PHE A 126 -5.38 -52.58 -10.41
C PHE A 126 -4.23 -51.78 -11.02
N LEU A 127 -3.76 -52.18 -12.21
CA LEU A 127 -2.68 -51.48 -12.91
C LEU A 127 -3.06 -50.02 -13.24
N VAL A 128 -4.28 -49.80 -13.74
CA VAL A 128 -4.79 -48.46 -14.06
C VAL A 128 -4.87 -47.57 -12.81
N MET A 129 -5.36 -48.09 -11.69
CA MET A 129 -5.41 -47.33 -10.44
C MET A 129 -4.00 -46.98 -9.92
N VAL A 130 -3.05 -47.92 -9.95
CA VAL A 130 -1.67 -47.65 -9.50
C VAL A 130 -1.01 -46.57 -10.35
N ILE A 131 -1.19 -46.63 -11.68
CA ILE A 131 -0.69 -45.59 -12.59
C ILE A 131 -1.36 -44.24 -12.27
N SER A 132 -2.68 -44.23 -12.05
CA SER A 132 -3.44 -43.00 -11.74
C SER A 132 -2.93 -42.35 -10.46
N ILE A 133 -2.76 -43.11 -9.38
CA ILE A 133 -2.18 -42.62 -8.12
C ILE A 133 -0.79 -42.03 -8.35
N GLY A 134 0.06 -42.68 -9.15
CA GLY A 134 1.40 -42.17 -9.46
C GLY A 134 1.37 -40.80 -10.14
N VAL A 135 0.46 -40.62 -11.11
CA VAL A 135 0.27 -39.34 -11.81
C VAL A 135 -0.31 -38.28 -10.86
N ASP A 136 -1.33 -38.63 -10.06
CA ASP A 136 -1.97 -37.70 -9.13
C ASP A 136 -1.04 -37.23 -8.02
N VAL A 137 -0.19 -38.12 -7.51
CA VAL A 137 0.88 -37.78 -6.57
C VAL A 137 1.87 -36.79 -7.18
N SER A 138 2.29 -37.00 -8.43
CA SER A 138 3.19 -36.10 -9.16
C SER A 138 2.56 -34.73 -9.35
N ARG A 139 1.30 -34.71 -9.80
CA ARG A 139 0.51 -33.51 -10.06
C ARG A 139 0.26 -32.71 -8.78
N SER A 140 -0.21 -33.35 -7.72
CA SER A 140 -0.47 -32.72 -6.42
C SER A 140 0.80 -32.07 -5.86
N ARG A 141 1.96 -32.74 -5.93
CA ARG A 141 3.24 -32.15 -5.48
C ARG A 141 3.68 -30.96 -6.32
N MET A 142 3.56 -31.05 -7.64
CA MET A 142 3.90 -29.95 -8.55
C MET A 142 3.00 -28.73 -8.28
N LEU A 143 1.69 -28.93 -8.17
CA LEU A 143 0.72 -27.87 -7.90
C LEU A 143 0.92 -27.27 -6.51
N ALA A 144 1.13 -28.07 -5.47
CA ALA A 144 1.40 -27.58 -4.12
C ALA A 144 2.69 -26.74 -4.06
N ALA A 145 3.74 -27.15 -4.77
CA ALA A 145 4.96 -26.37 -4.88
C ALA A 145 4.74 -25.03 -5.60
N ALA A 146 3.99 -25.03 -6.71
CA ALA A 146 3.66 -23.82 -7.45
C ALA A 146 2.74 -22.88 -6.66
N ALA A 147 1.73 -23.43 -5.98
CA ALA A 147 0.81 -22.71 -5.11
C ALA A 147 1.55 -21.98 -3.99
N LYS A 148 2.49 -22.67 -3.32
CA LYS A 148 3.31 -22.06 -2.26
C LYS A 148 4.28 -21.00 -2.80
N ARG A 149 4.91 -21.26 -3.96
CA ARG A 149 5.89 -20.35 -4.56
C ARG A 149 5.26 -19.07 -5.09
N HIS A 150 4.06 -19.15 -5.64
CA HIS A 150 3.38 -18.03 -6.31
C HIS A 150 2.15 -17.53 -5.56
N GLN A 151 1.89 -18.04 -4.35
CA GLN A 151 0.74 -17.73 -3.50
C GLN A 151 -0.63 -17.83 -4.20
N SER A 152 -0.79 -18.79 -5.11
CA SER A 152 -2.03 -18.99 -5.87
C SER A 152 -2.98 -19.92 -5.13
N GLN A 153 -4.17 -19.42 -4.78
CA GLN A 153 -5.19 -20.21 -4.07
C GLN A 153 -5.89 -21.20 -5.01
N ALA A 154 -6.01 -20.89 -6.30
CA ALA A 154 -6.56 -21.82 -7.28
C ALA A 154 -5.66 -23.07 -7.42
N LEU A 155 -4.33 -22.88 -7.52
CA LEU A 155 -3.39 -24.02 -7.54
C LEU A 155 -3.35 -24.77 -6.20
N GLU A 156 -3.58 -24.10 -5.07
CA GLU A 156 -3.65 -24.74 -3.74
C GLU A 156 -4.88 -25.66 -3.64
N ALA A 157 -6.03 -25.19 -4.13
CA ALA A 157 -7.27 -25.95 -4.17
C ALA A 157 -7.17 -27.17 -5.09
N ASP A 158 -6.66 -27.00 -6.31
CA ASP A 158 -6.46 -28.09 -7.28
C ASP A 158 -5.44 -29.13 -6.75
N ALA A 159 -4.38 -28.69 -6.07
CA ALA A 159 -3.43 -29.59 -5.40
C ALA A 159 -4.07 -30.43 -4.29
N LEU A 160 -4.98 -29.83 -3.51
CA LEU A 160 -5.70 -30.47 -2.41
C LEU A 160 -6.76 -31.45 -2.94
N HIS A 161 -7.45 -31.10 -4.01
CA HIS A 161 -8.38 -31.99 -4.72
C HIS A 161 -7.66 -33.28 -5.14
N PHE A 162 -6.55 -33.19 -5.89
CA PHE A 162 -5.81 -34.41 -6.28
C PHE A 162 -5.13 -35.13 -5.12
N SER A 163 -4.72 -34.41 -4.07
CA SER A 163 -4.20 -35.09 -2.87
C SER A 163 -5.28 -35.96 -2.22
N THR A 164 -6.53 -35.52 -2.24
CA THR A 164 -7.68 -36.26 -1.75
C THR A 164 -7.92 -37.51 -2.58
N ASP A 165 -7.86 -37.39 -3.90
CA ASP A 165 -8.07 -38.52 -4.81
C ASP A 165 -6.99 -39.60 -4.60
N VAL A 166 -5.74 -39.20 -4.34
CA VAL A 166 -4.66 -40.11 -3.95
C VAL A 166 -5.00 -40.85 -2.66
N TRP A 167 -5.45 -40.16 -1.62
CA TRP A 167 -5.83 -40.79 -0.35
C TRP A 167 -7.02 -41.74 -0.50
N SER A 168 -8.06 -41.31 -1.22
CA SER A 168 -9.24 -42.11 -1.53
C SER A 168 -8.87 -43.38 -2.29
N SER A 169 -8.12 -43.23 -3.39
CA SER A 169 -7.65 -44.35 -4.21
C SER A 169 -6.71 -45.29 -3.47
N SER A 170 -5.85 -44.76 -2.60
CA SER A 170 -4.96 -45.58 -1.77
C SER A 170 -5.73 -46.42 -0.77
N VAL A 171 -6.79 -45.87 -0.17
CA VAL A 171 -7.66 -46.63 0.75
C VAL A 171 -8.43 -47.73 0.02
N VAL A 172 -8.95 -47.45 -1.17
CA VAL A 172 -9.62 -48.46 -2.01
C VAL A 172 -8.64 -49.57 -2.41
N ILE A 173 -7.41 -49.24 -2.84
CA ILE A 173 -6.38 -50.24 -3.15
C ILE A 173 -6.04 -51.08 -1.93
N LEU A 174 -5.88 -50.47 -0.75
CA LEU A 174 -5.58 -51.18 0.48
C LEU A 174 -6.73 -52.11 0.87
N GLY A 175 -7.98 -51.65 0.74
CA GLY A 175 -9.19 -52.44 0.95
C GLY A 175 -9.24 -53.67 0.03
N LEU A 176 -8.99 -53.47 -1.26
CA LEU A 176 -8.93 -54.55 -2.25
C LEU A 176 -7.79 -55.53 -1.99
N ALA A 177 -6.60 -55.05 -1.62
CA ALA A 177 -5.46 -55.89 -1.27
C ALA A 177 -5.76 -56.76 -0.04
N LEU A 178 -6.41 -56.20 0.98
CA LEU A 178 -6.83 -56.92 2.19
C LEU A 178 -7.90 -57.97 1.87
N VAL A 179 -8.87 -57.68 0.99
CA VAL A 179 -9.86 -58.66 0.52
C VAL A 179 -9.19 -59.78 -0.28
N TRP A 180 -8.24 -59.47 -1.15
CA TRP A 180 -7.48 -60.45 -1.92
C TRP A 180 -6.63 -61.37 -1.03
N LEU A 181 -5.93 -60.81 -0.04
CA LEU A 181 -5.19 -61.56 0.99
C LEU A 181 -6.13 -62.41 1.86
N GLY A 182 -7.27 -61.85 2.27
CA GLY A 182 -8.28 -62.56 3.05
C GLY A 182 -8.91 -63.74 2.30
N ARG A 183 -9.11 -63.61 0.98
CA ARG A 183 -9.62 -64.71 0.12
C ARG A 183 -8.57 -65.80 -0.13
N ASN A 184 -7.31 -65.44 -0.35
CA ASN A 184 -6.26 -66.39 -0.78
C ASN A 184 -5.40 -66.97 0.37
N VAL A 185 -5.31 -66.31 1.52
CA VAL A 185 -4.38 -66.69 2.61
C VAL A 185 -5.09 -67.01 3.93
N VAL A 186 -6.20 -66.35 4.27
CA VAL A 186 -6.85 -66.47 5.60
C VAL A 186 -8.36 -66.74 5.46
N SER A 187 -8.73 -67.97 5.09
CA SER A 187 -10.13 -68.36 4.79
C SER A 187 -11.13 -68.34 5.96
N ARG A 188 -10.77 -67.86 7.16
CA ARG A 188 -11.63 -67.96 8.37
C ARG A 188 -12.31 -66.65 8.83
N HIS A 189 -12.02 -65.49 8.23
CA HIS A 189 -12.57 -64.17 8.67
C HIS A 189 -13.04 -63.24 7.54
N SER A 190 -13.55 -63.75 6.40
CA SER A 190 -13.84 -62.90 5.22
C SER A 190 -14.92 -61.80 5.45
N HIS A 191 -15.83 -61.99 6.41
CA HIS A 191 -16.93 -61.04 6.68
C HIS A 191 -16.47 -59.74 7.38
N LEU A 192 -15.32 -59.72 8.05
CA LEU A 192 -14.78 -58.51 8.69
C LEU A 192 -14.06 -57.61 7.70
N PHE A 193 -13.42 -58.18 6.67
CA PHE A 193 -12.64 -57.43 5.67
C PHE A 193 -13.53 -56.67 4.69
N GLU A 194 -14.73 -57.16 4.36
CA GLU A 194 -15.67 -56.47 3.47
C GLU A 194 -16.17 -55.12 4.02
N LYS A 195 -16.20 -54.95 5.35
CA LYS A 195 -16.63 -53.69 6.00
C LYS A 195 -15.47 -52.72 6.29
N ALA A 196 -14.23 -53.20 6.27
CA ALA A 196 -13.05 -52.38 6.55
C ALA A 196 -12.82 -51.31 5.48
N ASP A 197 -13.07 -51.65 4.20
CA ASP A 197 -12.98 -50.73 3.06
C ASP A 197 -13.92 -49.52 3.22
N ALA A 198 -15.19 -49.78 3.54
CA ALA A 198 -16.19 -48.71 3.72
C ALA A 198 -15.92 -47.84 4.96
N LEU A 199 -15.44 -48.42 6.07
CA LEU A 199 -15.02 -47.64 7.24
C LEU A 199 -13.81 -46.76 6.94
N ALA A 200 -12.82 -47.29 6.22
CA ALA A 200 -11.65 -46.53 5.82
C ALA A 200 -12.02 -45.38 4.87
N ALA A 201 -12.86 -45.64 3.87
CA ALA A 201 -13.36 -44.61 2.95
C ALA A 201 -14.11 -43.48 3.68
N LEU A 202 -14.92 -43.83 4.68
CA LEU A 202 -15.60 -42.85 5.54
C LEU A 202 -14.60 -42.02 6.36
N GLY A 203 -13.56 -42.66 6.91
CA GLY A 203 -12.47 -41.97 7.60
C GLY A 203 -11.74 -40.96 6.70
N VAL A 204 -11.39 -41.35 5.46
CA VAL A 204 -10.79 -40.42 4.48
C VAL A 204 -11.74 -39.29 4.16
N ALA A 205 -13.01 -39.57 3.88
CA ALA A 205 -13.99 -38.55 3.55
C ALA A 205 -14.13 -37.48 4.66
N PHE A 206 -14.07 -37.87 5.94
CA PHE A 206 -14.07 -36.91 7.05
C PHE A 206 -12.79 -36.05 7.13
N ILE A 207 -11.62 -36.66 6.91
CA ILE A 207 -10.35 -35.92 6.87
C ILE A 207 -10.39 -34.87 5.76
N VAL A 208 -10.85 -35.28 4.57
CA VAL A 208 -10.98 -34.39 3.42
C VAL A 208 -11.96 -33.27 3.73
N LEU A 209 -13.17 -33.59 4.23
CA LEU A 209 -14.18 -32.59 4.56
C LEU A 209 -13.65 -31.52 5.53
N PHE A 210 -12.85 -31.93 6.52
CA PHE A 210 -12.18 -31.00 7.44
C PHE A 210 -11.18 -30.08 6.73
N VAL A 211 -10.34 -30.64 5.84
CA VAL A 211 -9.37 -29.87 5.05
C VAL A 211 -10.07 -28.91 4.08
N SER A 212 -11.11 -29.37 3.38
CA SER A 212 -11.95 -28.58 2.48
C SER A 212 -12.65 -27.43 3.21
N TYR A 213 -13.15 -27.67 4.41
CA TYR A 213 -13.76 -26.63 5.23
C TYR A 213 -12.76 -25.54 5.62
N ARG A 214 -11.53 -25.93 6.00
CA ARG A 214 -10.47 -24.96 6.32
C ARG A 214 -10.07 -24.14 5.10
N LEU A 215 -9.93 -24.77 3.94
CA LEU A 215 -9.62 -24.09 2.67
C LEU A 215 -10.77 -23.14 2.27
N GLY A 216 -12.00 -23.64 2.27
CA GLY A 216 -13.19 -22.86 1.91
C GLY A 216 -13.37 -21.63 2.78
N ARG A 217 -13.18 -21.76 4.10
CA ARG A 217 -13.22 -20.63 5.02
C ARG A 217 -12.16 -19.57 4.66
N ARG A 218 -10.92 -19.99 4.40
CA ARG A 218 -9.83 -19.09 3.98
C ARG A 218 -10.14 -18.39 2.66
N THR A 219 -10.72 -19.10 1.71
CA THR A 219 -11.11 -18.53 0.40
C THR A 219 -12.24 -17.52 0.55
N ILE A 220 -13.26 -17.81 1.36
CA ILE A 220 -14.35 -16.88 1.68
C ILE A 220 -13.80 -15.64 2.39
N ASP A 221 -12.90 -15.82 3.37
CA ASP A 221 -12.27 -14.71 4.09
C ASP A 221 -11.56 -13.75 3.12
N VAL A 222 -10.84 -14.27 2.12
CA VAL A 222 -10.19 -13.43 1.09
C VAL A 222 -11.21 -12.75 0.19
N LEU A 223 -12.30 -13.42 -0.20
CA LEU A 223 -13.36 -12.81 -1.01
C LEU A 223 -14.08 -11.68 -0.28
N LEU A 224 -14.24 -11.80 1.04
CA LEU A 224 -14.81 -10.80 1.95
C LEU A 224 -13.83 -9.69 2.35
N ASP A 225 -12.64 -9.62 1.72
CA ASP A 225 -11.60 -8.63 2.03
C ASP A 225 -11.12 -8.66 3.49
N ARG A 226 -11.09 -9.86 4.11
CA ARG A 226 -10.51 -10.03 5.44
C ARG A 226 -9.02 -9.74 5.41
N ALA A 227 -8.58 -8.81 6.24
CA ALA A 227 -7.17 -8.51 6.40
C ALA A 227 -6.39 -9.73 6.95
N PRO A 228 -5.18 -10.01 6.44
CA PRO A 228 -4.31 -11.04 7.02
C PRO A 228 -4.00 -10.74 8.48
N GLU A 229 -3.94 -11.78 9.31
CA GLU A 229 -3.70 -11.64 10.74
C GLU A 229 -2.36 -10.94 11.02
N GLY A 230 -2.39 -9.89 11.85
CA GLY A 230 -1.21 -9.13 12.27
C GLY A 230 -0.64 -8.17 11.22
N LEU A 231 -1.05 -8.25 9.95
CA LEU A 231 -0.51 -7.38 8.90
C LEU A 231 -0.91 -5.91 9.08
N PRO A 232 -2.19 -5.54 9.34
CA PRO A 232 -2.57 -4.15 9.60
C PRO A 232 -1.82 -3.53 10.78
N GLN A 233 -1.59 -4.31 11.85
CA GLN A 233 -0.85 -3.85 13.03
C GLN A 233 0.61 -3.54 12.69
N ARG A 234 1.29 -4.46 12.01
CA ARG A 234 2.69 -4.27 11.57
C ARG A 234 2.85 -3.08 10.63
N LEU A 235 1.91 -2.87 9.71
CA LEU A 235 1.91 -1.72 8.81
C LEU A 235 1.68 -0.42 9.58
N GLY A 236 0.74 -0.40 10.53
CA GLY A 236 0.51 0.75 11.40
C GLY A 236 1.72 1.10 12.26
N GLU A 237 2.39 0.11 12.84
CA GLU A 237 3.63 0.31 13.61
C GLU A 237 4.76 0.87 12.74
N ALA A 238 4.90 0.39 11.50
CA ALA A 238 5.90 0.89 10.57
C ALA A 238 5.66 2.35 10.16
N ALA A 239 4.40 2.71 9.88
CA ALA A 239 4.02 4.08 9.56
C ALA A 239 4.21 5.03 10.76
N ALA A 240 3.89 4.57 11.98
CA ALA A 240 4.10 5.34 13.20
C ALA A 240 5.58 5.60 13.52
N GLY A 241 6.49 4.82 12.93
CA GLY A 241 7.94 5.01 13.06
C GLY A 241 8.52 6.08 12.13
N VAL A 242 7.74 6.64 11.20
CA VAL A 242 8.20 7.66 10.25
C VAL A 242 8.21 9.05 10.89
N GLU A 243 9.28 9.81 10.68
CA GLU A 243 9.40 11.17 11.20
C GLU A 243 8.32 12.08 10.61
N GLY A 244 7.58 12.79 11.47
CA GLY A 244 6.49 13.68 11.07
C GLY A 244 5.11 13.02 11.06
N VAL A 245 5.01 11.71 11.28
CA VAL A 245 3.75 11.03 11.60
C VAL A 245 3.52 11.07 13.11
N PHE A 246 2.42 11.67 13.56
CA PHE A 246 2.10 11.74 14.98
C PHE A 246 1.22 10.59 15.46
N ASN A 247 0.30 10.19 14.60
CA ASN A 247 -0.65 9.15 14.89
C ASN A 247 -1.04 8.47 13.59
N VAL A 248 -1.30 7.17 13.67
CA VAL A 248 -1.81 6.39 12.56
C VAL A 248 -3.28 6.13 12.84
N GLY A 249 -4.13 6.59 11.94
CA GLY A 249 -5.56 6.42 12.02
C GLY A 249 -5.99 5.03 11.54
N GLN A 250 -6.95 5.01 10.63
CA GLN A 250 -7.47 3.75 10.11
C GLN A 250 -6.44 3.09 9.18
N VAL A 251 -6.22 1.78 9.37
CA VAL A 251 -5.44 0.94 8.46
C VAL A 251 -6.34 -0.16 7.91
N ARG A 252 -6.65 -0.10 6.61
CA ARG A 252 -7.42 -1.13 5.91
C ARG A 252 -6.49 -1.88 4.98
N VAL A 253 -6.57 -3.21 5.03
CA VAL A 253 -5.76 -4.07 4.18
C VAL A 253 -6.66 -5.13 3.58
N ARG A 254 -6.56 -5.31 2.27
CA ARG A 254 -7.24 -6.40 1.56
C ARG A 254 -6.30 -7.04 0.55
N ARG A 255 -6.69 -8.20 0.04
CA ARG A 255 -5.87 -9.01 -0.85
C ARG A 255 -6.63 -9.34 -2.14
N SER A 256 -5.96 -9.20 -3.29
CA SER A 256 -6.45 -9.68 -4.58
C SER A 256 -5.34 -10.48 -5.27
N GLY A 257 -5.51 -11.79 -5.39
CA GLY A 257 -4.45 -12.68 -5.88
C GLY A 257 -3.17 -12.55 -5.01
N PRO A 258 -1.99 -12.27 -5.59
CA PRO A 258 -0.75 -12.08 -4.85
C PRO A 258 -0.55 -10.66 -4.30
N ILE A 259 -1.39 -9.68 -4.69
CA ILE A 259 -1.20 -8.26 -4.37
C ILE A 259 -2.02 -7.87 -3.13
N PHE A 260 -1.44 -7.01 -2.28
CA PHE A 260 -2.14 -6.35 -1.18
C PHE A 260 -2.53 -4.93 -1.58
N PHE A 261 -3.72 -4.51 -1.14
CA PHE A 261 -4.15 -3.12 -1.21
C PHE A 261 -4.22 -2.58 0.21
N VAL A 262 -3.58 -1.44 0.45
CA VAL A 262 -3.49 -0.81 1.76
C VAL A 262 -4.04 0.61 1.67
N ASP A 263 -5.12 0.88 2.40
CA ASP A 263 -5.61 2.24 2.61
C ASP A 263 -5.24 2.65 4.05
N MET A 264 -4.54 3.77 4.21
CA MET A 264 -4.08 4.25 5.50
C MET A 264 -4.36 5.73 5.68
N THR A 265 -4.70 6.12 6.92
CA THR A 265 -4.71 7.54 7.32
C THR A 265 -3.57 7.81 8.29
N VAL A 266 -2.82 8.89 8.08
CA VAL A 266 -1.75 9.35 8.97
C VAL A 266 -1.97 10.80 9.36
N ASP A 267 -1.80 11.10 10.64
CA ASP A 267 -1.91 12.45 11.17
C ASP A 267 -0.54 13.17 11.07
N VAL A 268 -0.52 14.37 10.48
CA VAL A 268 0.69 15.20 10.24
C VAL A 268 0.50 16.64 10.75
N ASP A 269 1.58 17.43 10.88
CA ASP A 269 1.49 18.81 11.41
C ASP A 269 0.76 19.69 10.39
N ARG A 270 -0.34 20.33 10.82
CA ARG A 270 -1.14 21.23 9.99
C ARG A 270 -0.38 22.44 9.44
N ASN A 271 0.81 22.74 9.97
CA ASN A 271 1.67 23.83 9.52
C ASN A 271 2.72 23.41 8.48
N LEU A 272 2.77 22.14 8.08
CA LEU A 272 3.68 21.68 7.02
C LEU A 272 3.23 22.19 5.66
N SER A 273 4.20 22.43 4.78
CA SER A 273 3.92 22.66 3.37
C SER A 273 3.35 21.37 2.74
N PHE A 274 2.55 21.53 1.69
CA PHE A 274 2.01 20.39 0.95
C PHE A 274 3.12 19.45 0.44
N GLU A 275 4.24 20.00 -0.04
CA GLU A 275 5.41 19.21 -0.48
C GLU A 275 6.00 18.39 0.66
N ARG A 276 6.12 18.95 1.88
CA ARG A 276 6.66 18.20 3.02
C ARG A 276 5.70 17.12 3.49
N THR A 277 4.39 17.39 3.48
CA THR A 277 3.35 16.39 3.76
C THR A 277 3.40 15.25 2.75
N HIS A 278 3.58 15.56 1.46
CA HIS A 278 3.72 14.55 0.41
C HIS A 278 4.97 13.70 0.62
N ALA A 279 6.11 14.30 0.96
CA ALA A 279 7.35 13.57 1.25
C ALA A 279 7.20 12.60 2.44
N ILE A 280 6.44 12.98 3.48
CA ILE A 280 6.13 12.07 4.60
C ILE A 280 5.29 10.89 4.12
N ALA A 281 4.28 11.14 3.29
CA ALA A 281 3.46 10.07 2.72
C ALA A 281 4.27 9.10 1.84
N GLU A 282 5.18 9.61 1.00
CA GLU A 282 6.11 8.78 0.21
C GLU A 282 7.04 7.94 1.10
N GLU A 283 7.54 8.52 2.20
CA GLU A 283 8.38 7.79 3.14
C GLU A 283 7.59 6.67 3.85
N VAL A 284 6.36 6.94 4.29
CA VAL A 284 5.45 5.93 4.82
C VAL A 284 5.21 4.83 3.78
N GLU A 285 4.88 5.20 2.54
CA GLU A 285 4.67 4.23 1.45
C GLU A 285 5.87 3.29 1.28
N SER A 286 7.08 3.84 1.23
CA SER A 286 8.33 3.09 1.11
C SER A 286 8.49 2.07 2.26
N ARG A 287 8.23 2.48 3.51
CA ARG A 287 8.26 1.58 4.68
C ARG A 287 7.24 0.46 4.59
N LEU A 288 6.03 0.75 4.09
CA LEU A 288 5.01 -0.28 3.91
C LEU A 288 5.38 -1.28 2.82
N GLN A 289 6.03 -0.82 1.73
CA GLN A 289 6.52 -1.69 0.65
C GLN A 289 7.64 -2.65 1.11
N GLU A 290 8.43 -2.31 2.15
CA GLU A 290 9.39 -3.25 2.76
C GLU A 290 8.70 -4.44 3.43
N ILE A 291 7.52 -4.22 4.03
CA ILE A 291 6.75 -5.25 4.75
C ILE A 291 5.86 -6.05 3.80
N ALA A 292 5.23 -5.36 2.84
CA ALA A 292 4.36 -5.94 1.83
C ALA A 292 4.86 -5.55 0.42
N PRO A 293 5.88 -6.26 -0.11
CA PRO A 293 6.43 -5.96 -1.43
C PRO A 293 5.36 -6.06 -2.53
N GLY A 294 5.28 -5.02 -3.37
CA GLY A 294 4.31 -4.95 -4.46
C GLY A 294 2.88 -4.61 -4.01
N ALA A 295 2.68 -4.19 -2.76
CA ALA A 295 1.39 -3.65 -2.33
C ALA A 295 1.08 -2.32 -3.04
N ASP A 296 -0.19 -2.14 -3.39
CA ASP A 296 -0.75 -0.87 -3.83
C ASP A 296 -1.22 -0.10 -2.58
N VAL A 297 -0.64 1.07 -2.35
CA VAL A 297 -0.76 1.81 -1.09
C VAL A 297 -1.35 3.18 -1.37
N VAL A 298 -2.42 3.51 -0.64
CA VAL A 298 -3.04 4.84 -0.65
C VAL A 298 -2.97 5.41 0.76
N ILE A 299 -2.29 6.55 0.89
CA ILE A 299 -2.14 7.25 2.17
C ILE A 299 -2.92 8.56 2.12
N HIS A 300 -3.83 8.72 3.08
CA HIS A 300 -4.51 9.97 3.36
C HIS A 300 -3.82 10.68 4.52
N THR A 301 -3.38 11.91 4.33
CA THR A 301 -2.74 12.72 5.36
C THR A 301 -3.77 13.66 5.99
N ASP A 302 -4.00 13.50 7.30
CA ASP A 302 -4.88 14.36 8.08
C ASP A 302 -4.06 15.43 8.83
N PRO A 303 -4.31 16.73 8.61
CA PRO A 303 -3.62 17.78 9.35
C PRO A 303 -4.15 17.85 10.79
N ARG A 304 -3.26 17.79 11.79
CA ARG A 304 -3.58 17.89 13.22
C ARG A 304 -2.81 19.00 13.92
N GLU A 305 -3.43 19.51 14.99
CA GLU A 305 -2.76 20.33 16.00
C GLU A 305 -1.81 19.44 16.81
N VAL A 306 -0.61 19.95 17.08
CA VAL A 306 0.42 19.22 17.81
C VAL A 306 0.47 19.78 19.24
N GLU A 307 0.63 18.93 20.25
CA GLU A 307 0.62 19.36 21.68
C GLU A 307 1.61 20.50 22.02
N ARG A 308 2.65 20.70 21.20
CA ARG A 308 3.66 21.76 21.36
C ARG A 308 3.54 22.90 20.35
N GLU A 309 2.37 23.11 19.78
CA GLU A 309 2.16 24.20 18.82
C GLU A 309 2.27 25.56 19.54
N THR A 310 3.21 26.39 19.09
CA THR A 310 3.33 27.76 19.61
C THR A 310 2.10 28.57 19.20
N MET A 311 1.74 29.59 19.99
CA MET A 311 0.69 30.57 19.62
C MET A 311 0.87 31.08 18.18
N ALA A 312 2.11 31.37 17.77
CA ALA A 312 2.42 31.82 16.42
C ALA A 312 2.08 30.78 15.34
N LYS A 313 2.31 29.48 15.59
CA LYS A 313 1.90 28.41 14.67
C LYS A 313 0.36 28.29 14.62
N ARG A 314 -0.33 28.37 15.77
CA ARG A 314 -1.81 28.37 15.82
C ARG A 314 -2.39 29.52 15.00
N ILE A 315 -1.83 30.73 15.13
CA ILE A 315 -2.22 31.92 14.35
C ILE A 315 -2.01 31.67 12.84
N ARG A 316 -0.88 31.08 12.44
CA ARG A 316 -0.64 30.69 11.03
C ARG A 316 -1.66 29.68 10.53
N ALA A 317 -2.01 28.67 11.33
CA ALA A 317 -2.98 27.67 10.95
C ALA A 317 -4.38 28.28 10.71
N VAL A 318 -4.80 29.25 11.53
CA VAL A 318 -6.06 30.00 11.34
C VAL A 318 -6.00 30.83 10.05
N ALA A 319 -4.88 31.49 9.76
CA ALA A 319 -4.70 32.25 8.52
C ALA A 319 -4.72 31.34 7.28
N TYR A 320 -4.00 30.21 7.31
CA TYR A 320 -3.97 29.26 6.20
C TYR A 320 -5.34 28.63 5.93
N ARG A 321 -6.13 28.32 6.97
CA ARG A 321 -7.51 27.86 6.83
C ARG A 321 -8.37 28.85 6.03
N ASN A 322 -8.08 30.14 6.15
CA ASN A 322 -8.74 31.24 5.45
C ASN A 322 -8.09 31.63 4.13
N GLN A 323 -7.11 30.85 3.64
CA GLN A 323 -6.33 31.15 2.43
C GLN A 323 -5.59 32.50 2.49
N MET A 324 -5.23 32.93 3.71
CA MET A 324 -4.51 34.17 3.94
C MET A 324 -3.03 33.87 4.20
N SER A 325 -2.16 34.66 3.57
CA SER A 325 -0.71 34.62 3.83
C SER A 325 -0.39 35.66 4.89
N ILE A 326 0.21 35.22 5.99
CA ILE A 326 0.66 36.11 7.07
C ILE A 326 2.13 35.87 7.39
N HIS A 327 2.82 36.93 7.76
CA HIS A 327 4.20 36.88 8.22
C HIS A 327 4.41 37.86 9.39
N ASN A 328 5.64 37.88 9.93
CA ASN A 328 6.05 38.76 11.04
C ASN A 328 5.07 38.77 12.25
N ILE A 329 4.72 37.58 12.75
CA ILE A 329 3.84 37.44 13.92
C ILE A 329 4.65 37.76 15.19
N ALA A 330 4.32 38.85 15.86
CA ALA A 330 4.84 39.23 17.16
C ALA A 330 3.77 39.04 18.24
N LEU A 331 4.21 38.53 19.40
CA LEU A 331 3.35 38.24 20.54
C LEU A 331 3.86 38.99 21.75
N HIS A 332 2.99 39.76 22.39
CA HIS A 332 3.29 40.50 23.59
C HIS A 332 2.32 40.13 24.70
N GLU A 333 2.85 39.79 25.88
CA GLU A 333 2.03 39.49 27.05
C GLU A 333 2.11 40.64 28.07
N ASN A 334 0.97 41.13 28.53
CA ASN A 334 0.89 42.13 29.59
C ASN A 334 -0.25 41.76 30.57
N ARG A 335 0.10 41.51 31.84
CA ARG A 335 -0.86 41.18 32.92
C ARG A 335 -1.86 40.08 32.50
N SER A 336 -1.35 38.98 31.92
CA SER A 336 -2.15 37.85 31.44
C SER A 336 -3.10 38.15 30.27
N ARG A 337 -2.84 39.23 29.53
CA ARG A 337 -3.48 39.53 28.24
C ARG A 337 -2.46 39.40 27.12
N VAL A 338 -2.84 38.70 26.05
CA VAL A 338 -2.00 38.52 24.87
C VAL A 338 -2.41 39.53 23.79
N PHE A 339 -1.41 40.21 23.24
CA PHE A 339 -1.52 41.11 22.10
C PHE A 339 -0.76 40.48 20.94
N VAL A 340 -1.38 40.50 19.76
CA VAL A 340 -0.82 39.92 18.54
C VAL A 340 -0.64 41.02 17.50
N ASP A 341 0.57 41.17 17.00
CA ASP A 341 0.85 41.98 15.81
C ASP A 341 1.22 41.03 14.67
N LEU A 342 0.62 41.21 13.50
CA LEU A 342 0.89 40.37 12.33
C LEU A 342 0.83 41.16 11.04
N HIS A 343 1.55 40.71 10.01
CA HIS A 343 1.45 41.25 8.67
C HIS A 343 0.58 40.31 7.82
N LEU A 344 -0.42 40.88 7.15
CA LEU A 344 -1.30 40.19 6.21
C LEU A 344 -0.92 40.60 4.79
N GLU A 345 -0.51 39.63 3.98
CA GLU A 345 -0.24 39.87 2.56
C GLU A 345 -1.56 39.89 1.78
N VAL A 346 -1.79 40.99 1.08
CA VAL A 346 -2.97 41.21 0.24
C VAL A 346 -2.58 41.44 -1.21
N ASP A 347 -3.49 41.13 -2.13
CA ASP A 347 -3.27 41.34 -3.56
C ASP A 347 -3.33 42.84 -3.90
N ASP A 348 -2.40 43.29 -4.75
CA ASP A 348 -2.17 44.69 -5.11
C ASP A 348 -3.37 45.32 -5.85
N HIS A 349 -4.25 44.49 -6.43
CA HIS A 349 -5.45 44.92 -7.14
C HIS A 349 -6.68 45.11 -6.24
N LEU A 350 -6.61 44.70 -4.97
CA LEU A 350 -7.72 44.86 -4.03
C LEU A 350 -7.89 46.32 -3.61
N SER A 351 -9.14 46.76 -3.47
CA SER A 351 -9.43 48.02 -2.80
C SER A 351 -9.08 47.94 -1.31
N LEU A 352 -8.77 49.08 -0.69
CA LEU A 352 -8.53 49.15 0.75
C LEU A 352 -9.71 48.58 1.57
N ALA A 353 -10.94 48.77 1.11
CA ALA A 353 -12.12 48.21 1.77
C ALA A 353 -12.09 46.67 1.77
N GLN A 354 -11.78 46.06 0.63
CA GLN A 354 -11.67 44.60 0.52
C GLN A 354 -10.51 44.03 1.34
N ALA A 355 -9.35 44.69 1.30
CA ALA A 355 -8.20 44.30 2.13
C ALA A 355 -8.53 44.41 3.63
N HIS A 356 -9.24 45.47 4.03
CA HIS A 356 -9.69 45.65 5.42
C HIS A 356 -10.74 44.62 5.85
N GLU A 357 -11.63 44.18 4.96
CA GLU A 357 -12.55 43.07 5.25
C GLU A 357 -11.78 41.77 5.53
N MET A 358 -10.72 41.48 4.76
CA MET A 358 -9.85 40.33 5.02
C MET A 358 -9.16 40.43 6.39
N ALA A 359 -8.60 41.60 6.72
CA ALA A 359 -8.01 41.87 8.03
C ALA A 359 -9.03 41.68 9.17
N SER A 360 -10.23 42.25 9.04
CA SER A 360 -11.29 42.14 10.03
C SER A 360 -11.74 40.68 10.22
N HIS A 361 -11.73 39.90 9.14
CA HIS A 361 -12.11 38.49 9.18
C HIS A 361 -11.08 37.65 9.94
N ILE A 362 -9.77 37.84 9.69
CA ILE A 362 -8.74 37.11 10.42
C ILE A 362 -8.70 37.51 11.90
N GLU A 363 -8.89 38.79 12.23
CA GLU A 363 -8.99 39.24 13.63
C GLU A 363 -10.12 38.53 14.37
N LYS A 364 -11.30 38.44 13.73
CA LYS A 364 -12.47 37.77 14.30
C LYS A 364 -12.20 36.27 14.51
N ASP A 365 -11.63 35.60 13.52
CA ASP A 365 -11.32 34.17 13.59
C ASP A 365 -10.29 33.87 14.68
N LEU A 366 -9.25 34.70 14.81
CA LEU A 366 -8.25 34.57 15.88
C LEU A 366 -8.87 34.74 17.27
N HIS A 367 -9.76 35.71 17.45
CA HIS A 367 -10.48 35.88 18.72
C HIS A 367 -11.44 34.71 19.03
N GLN A 368 -12.05 34.11 18.01
CA GLN A 368 -12.94 32.96 18.19
C GLN A 368 -12.17 31.69 18.57
N ASP A 369 -11.06 31.42 17.90
CA ASP A 369 -10.26 30.21 18.11
C ASP A 369 -9.32 30.31 19.33
N MET A 370 -8.97 31.53 19.73
CA MET A 370 -7.98 31.82 20.78
C MET A 370 -8.48 32.96 21.70
N PRO A 371 -9.45 32.70 22.61
CA PRO A 371 -10.05 33.72 23.47
C PRO A 371 -9.08 34.43 24.42
N GLU A 372 -7.89 33.85 24.64
CA GLU A 372 -6.79 34.45 25.39
C GLU A 372 -6.18 35.69 24.71
N ILE A 373 -6.38 35.84 23.38
CA ILE A 373 -5.97 37.02 22.63
C ILE A 373 -6.91 38.18 22.96
N SER A 374 -6.37 39.21 23.57
CA SER A 374 -7.12 40.42 23.93
C SER A 374 -7.23 41.41 22.78
N GLN A 375 -6.22 41.48 21.92
CA GLN A 375 -6.22 42.37 20.76
C GLN A 375 -5.29 41.85 19.66
N VAL A 376 -5.73 42.05 18.41
CA VAL A 376 -4.96 41.75 17.19
C VAL A 376 -4.76 43.06 16.43
N TYR A 377 -3.53 43.32 15.97
CA TYR A 377 -3.21 44.40 15.05
C TYR A 377 -2.72 43.78 13.74
N VAL A 378 -3.43 44.08 12.66
CA VAL A 378 -3.09 43.61 11.31
C VAL A 378 -2.47 44.74 10.51
N HIS A 379 -1.21 44.56 10.11
CA HIS A 379 -0.56 45.40 9.11
C HIS A 379 -0.79 44.79 7.71
N MET A 380 -1.41 45.53 6.79
CA MET A 380 -1.65 45.03 5.43
C MET A 380 -0.46 45.37 4.54
N GLU A 381 0.16 44.35 3.95
CA GLU A 381 1.23 44.51 2.99
C GLU A 381 0.79 44.04 1.61
N SER A 382 1.22 44.76 0.59
CA SER A 382 1.08 44.34 -0.80
C SER A 382 1.98 43.13 -1.05
N ARG A 383 1.42 42.04 -1.56
CA ARG A 383 2.16 40.81 -1.89
C ARG A 383 3.22 41.04 -2.99
N GLY A 384 3.17 42.18 -3.68
CA GLY A 384 4.20 42.61 -4.63
C GLY A 384 4.26 41.66 -5.82
N THR A 385 3.17 41.63 -6.60
CA THR A 385 3.02 40.71 -7.74
C THR A 385 3.76 41.17 -9.00
N GLY A 386 4.34 42.37 -8.99
CA GLY A 386 5.06 42.95 -10.13
C GLY A 386 6.55 42.64 -10.16
N LEU A 387 7.03 42.10 -11.29
CA LEU A 387 8.45 42.20 -11.68
C LEU A 387 8.79 43.69 -11.86
N GLY A 388 9.57 44.27 -10.95
CA GLY A 388 10.01 45.66 -11.08
C GLY A 388 10.94 45.86 -12.29
N GLU A 389 10.66 46.86 -13.13
CA GLU A 389 11.48 47.27 -14.28
C GLU A 389 12.76 48.04 -13.87
N GLY A 390 13.42 47.64 -12.79
CA GLY A 390 14.60 48.32 -12.29
C GLY A 390 15.82 48.08 -13.18
N VAL A 391 16.44 49.15 -13.69
CA VAL A 391 17.70 49.07 -14.45
C VAL A 391 18.88 49.10 -13.46
N ASP A 392 19.89 48.25 -13.67
CA ASP A 392 21.14 48.32 -12.91
C ASP A 392 21.87 49.64 -13.24
N ALA A 393 21.99 50.49 -12.23
CA ALA A 393 22.63 51.79 -12.29
C ALA A 393 23.95 51.82 -11.50
N THR A 394 24.43 50.68 -11.00
CA THR A 394 25.57 50.59 -10.08
C THR A 394 26.83 51.24 -10.64
N GLY A 395 27.13 51.00 -11.93
CA GLY A 395 28.28 51.62 -12.59
C GLY A 395 28.12 53.12 -12.88
N GLN A 396 26.88 53.62 -12.96
CA GLN A 396 26.57 55.03 -13.22
C GLN A 396 26.53 55.86 -11.92
N GLU A 397 26.22 55.21 -10.80
CA GLU A 397 26.00 55.82 -9.48
C GLU A 397 27.17 55.52 -8.51
N GLY A 398 28.42 55.58 -9.01
CA GLY A 398 29.61 55.21 -8.22
C GLY A 398 29.89 56.10 -6.99
N GLU A 399 29.34 57.31 -6.96
CA GLU A 399 29.37 58.16 -5.76
C GLU A 399 28.40 57.65 -4.68
N LEU A 400 27.19 57.27 -5.10
CA LEU A 400 26.19 56.67 -4.21
C LEU A 400 26.70 55.36 -3.60
N VAL A 401 27.31 54.50 -4.41
CA VAL A 401 27.93 53.25 -3.93
C VAL A 401 28.97 53.52 -2.83
N ARG A 402 29.85 54.51 -3.03
CA ARG A 402 30.86 54.87 -2.03
C ARG A 402 30.24 55.43 -0.75
N ARG A 403 29.20 56.25 -0.87
CA ARG A 403 28.45 56.77 0.30
C ARG A 403 27.78 55.64 1.07
N VAL A 404 27.06 54.75 0.38
CA VAL A 404 26.41 53.58 0.99
C VAL A 404 27.44 52.74 1.74
N LYS A 405 28.55 52.40 1.07
CA LYS A 405 29.63 51.61 1.66
C LYS A 405 30.21 52.28 2.91
N GLY A 406 30.49 53.58 2.86
CA GLY A 406 31.03 54.31 4.01
C GLY A 406 30.09 54.33 5.23
N VAL A 407 28.78 54.44 5.01
CA VAL A 407 27.77 54.39 6.08
C VAL A 407 27.68 52.99 6.67
N ALA A 408 27.64 51.95 5.82
CA ALA A 408 27.56 50.56 6.25
C ALA A 408 28.84 50.12 6.99
N ASP A 409 30.03 50.40 6.45
CA ASP A 409 31.31 50.10 7.08
C ASP A 409 31.47 50.83 8.43
N GLY A 410 30.95 52.06 8.54
CA GLY A 410 30.98 52.83 9.79
C GLY A 410 30.15 52.21 10.93
N MET A 411 29.26 51.25 10.64
CA MET A 411 28.41 50.58 11.63
C MET A 411 28.73 49.09 11.78
N ALA A 412 29.04 48.39 10.69
CA ALA A 412 29.34 46.95 10.68
C ALA A 412 30.83 46.63 10.87
N GLY A 413 31.72 47.63 10.77
CA GLY A 413 33.17 47.43 10.78
C GLY A 413 33.80 47.81 9.43
N LEU A 414 35.02 48.35 9.49
CA LEU A 414 35.74 48.78 8.30
C LEU A 414 36.06 47.59 7.39
N GLY A 415 35.51 47.61 6.17
CA GLY A 415 35.70 46.55 5.18
C GLY A 415 34.63 45.47 5.20
N SER A 416 33.64 45.56 6.09
CA SER A 416 32.54 44.59 6.18
C SER A 416 31.58 44.67 4.99
N CYS A 417 31.39 45.86 4.40
CA CYS A 417 30.45 46.08 3.30
C CYS A 417 31.04 45.77 1.92
N HIS A 418 30.36 44.91 1.18
CA HIS A 418 30.71 44.50 -0.18
C HIS A 418 29.45 44.25 -1.04
N ASN A 419 29.63 43.97 -2.33
CA ASN A 419 28.56 43.70 -3.30
C ASN A 419 27.38 44.70 -3.25
N VAL A 420 27.70 46.00 -3.26
CA VAL A 420 26.69 47.05 -3.33
C VAL A 420 26.12 47.13 -4.75
N LEU A 421 24.83 46.88 -4.89
CA LEU A 421 24.06 46.97 -6.13
C LEU A 421 23.04 48.11 -6.02
N VAL A 422 23.03 48.99 -7.01
CA VAL A 422 22.07 50.10 -7.13
C VAL A 422 21.16 49.83 -8.33
N ARG A 423 19.85 49.77 -8.09
CA ARG A 423 18.82 49.72 -9.13
C ARG A 423 18.06 51.04 -9.17
N ARG A 424 17.73 51.50 -10.38
CA ARG A 424 16.94 52.72 -10.59
C ARG A 424 15.60 52.38 -11.24
N GLN A 425 14.51 52.91 -10.68
CA GLN A 425 13.16 52.81 -11.23
C GLN A 425 12.52 54.21 -11.19
N GLY A 426 12.52 54.90 -12.33
CA GLY A 426 12.15 56.32 -12.37
C GLY A 426 13.09 57.18 -11.53
N GLU A 427 12.55 57.99 -10.62
CA GLU A 427 13.32 58.82 -9.68
C GLU A 427 13.75 58.07 -8.41
N LYS A 428 13.22 56.86 -8.19
CA LYS A 428 13.51 56.06 -7.00
C LYS A 428 14.75 55.20 -7.21
N ARG A 429 15.59 55.13 -6.17
CA ARG A 429 16.78 54.26 -6.14
C ARG A 429 16.57 53.16 -5.10
N SER A 430 16.90 51.94 -5.47
CA SER A 430 16.93 50.79 -4.55
C SER A 430 18.36 50.30 -4.42
N VAL A 431 18.79 50.01 -3.19
CA VAL A 431 20.14 49.54 -2.89
C VAL A 431 20.07 48.18 -2.23
N SER A 432 20.90 47.26 -2.69
CA SER A 432 21.16 45.98 -2.03
C SER A 432 22.65 45.90 -1.72
N LEU A 433 23.02 45.53 -0.49
CA LEU A 433 24.41 45.41 -0.09
C LEU A 433 24.60 44.19 0.81
N HIS A 434 25.83 43.67 0.83
CA HIS A 434 26.23 42.59 1.72
C HIS A 434 27.11 43.15 2.83
N CYS A 435 26.95 42.67 4.05
CA CYS A 435 27.76 43.04 5.20
C CYS A 435 28.24 41.78 5.92
N HIS A 436 29.55 41.68 6.14
CA HIS A 436 30.12 40.65 7.02
C HIS A 436 29.93 40.99 8.50
N PHE A 437 29.62 39.96 9.28
CA PHE A 437 29.49 40.00 10.73
C PHE A 437 30.24 38.83 11.36
N ASP A 438 30.58 38.96 12.65
CA ASP A 438 31.19 37.89 13.44
C ASP A 438 30.31 36.63 13.39
N ARG A 439 30.95 35.46 13.22
CA ARG A 439 30.28 34.14 13.13
C ARG A 439 29.52 33.77 14.39
N ASP A 440 29.95 34.25 15.54
CA ASP A 440 29.36 33.93 16.84
C ASP A 440 28.32 35.00 17.27
N MET A 441 28.11 36.04 16.45
CA MET A 441 27.08 37.05 16.66
C MET A 441 25.68 36.44 16.60
N SER A 442 24.80 36.85 17.51
CA SER A 442 23.42 36.41 17.46
C SER A 442 22.67 37.02 16.27
N ILE A 443 21.68 36.30 15.73
CA ILE A 443 20.82 36.82 14.66
C ILE A 443 20.09 38.10 15.08
N ILE A 444 19.77 38.25 16.37
CA ILE A 444 19.14 39.46 16.91
C ILE A 444 20.10 40.66 16.77
N GLU A 445 21.36 40.51 17.18
CA GLU A 445 22.36 41.58 17.06
C GLU A 445 22.68 41.92 15.61
N ALA A 446 22.82 40.90 14.75
CA ALA A 446 23.02 41.11 13.31
C ALA A 446 21.82 41.85 12.67
N HIS A 447 20.60 41.49 13.06
CA HIS A 447 19.38 42.18 12.63
C HIS A 447 19.35 43.64 13.12
N ASP A 448 19.70 43.90 14.38
CA ASP A 448 19.74 45.26 14.92
C ASP A 448 20.78 46.14 14.23
N ILE A 449 21.93 45.59 13.83
CA ILE A 449 22.93 46.35 13.05
C ILE A 449 22.43 46.60 11.63
N THR A 450 21.93 45.58 10.94
CA THR A 450 21.42 45.73 9.56
C THR A 450 20.24 46.70 9.47
N THR A 451 19.31 46.67 10.41
CA THR A 451 18.20 47.63 10.52
C THR A 451 18.70 49.06 10.75
N ARG A 452 19.69 49.26 11.63
CA ARG A 452 20.31 50.58 11.83
C ARG A 452 21.02 51.08 10.57
N ILE A 453 21.66 50.19 9.82
CA ILE A 453 22.27 50.52 8.52
C ILE A 453 21.19 51.00 7.55
N GLU A 454 20.09 50.26 7.41
CA GLU A 454 18.97 50.64 6.54
C GLU A 454 18.39 52.02 6.91
N VAL A 455 18.05 52.23 8.19
CA VAL A 455 17.47 53.50 8.66
C VAL A 455 18.41 54.66 8.36
N LYS A 456 19.69 54.52 8.69
CA LYS A 456 20.67 55.59 8.52
C LYS A 456 20.98 55.88 7.04
N LEU A 457 20.94 54.86 6.19
CA LEU A 457 21.06 55.05 4.74
C LEU A 457 19.87 55.85 4.18
N LYS A 458 18.65 55.55 4.61
CA LYS A 458 17.45 56.32 4.21
C LYS A 458 17.49 57.75 4.74
N GLU A 459 17.96 57.97 5.97
CA GLU A 459 18.10 59.31 6.56
C GLU A 459 19.15 60.16 5.83
N GLN A 460 20.31 59.58 5.50
CA GLN A 460 21.41 60.32 4.86
C GLN A 460 21.26 60.44 3.33
N ILE A 461 20.44 59.58 2.72
CA ILE A 461 20.26 59.50 1.27
C ILE A 461 18.75 59.40 0.99
N PRO A 462 18.03 60.54 0.97
CA PRO A 462 16.56 60.56 0.84
C PRO A 462 16.03 59.98 -0.48
N GLU A 463 16.90 59.84 -1.49
CA GLU A 463 16.58 59.28 -2.80
C GLU A 463 16.49 57.74 -2.79
N LEU A 464 16.86 57.10 -1.67
CA LEU A 464 16.74 55.66 -1.46
C LEU A 464 15.33 55.28 -1.00
N ASP A 465 14.61 54.59 -1.88
CA ASP A 465 13.26 54.09 -1.61
C ASP A 465 13.31 52.74 -0.87
N ARG A 466 14.21 51.84 -1.29
CA ARG A 466 14.37 50.50 -0.73
C ARG A 466 15.83 50.19 -0.46
N VAL A 467 16.13 49.71 0.75
CA VAL A 467 17.47 49.29 1.15
C VAL A 467 17.37 47.85 1.66
N LEU A 468 18.21 46.97 1.15
CA LEU A 468 18.31 45.59 1.61
C LEU A 468 19.74 45.30 2.03
N VAL A 469 19.93 44.90 3.28
CA VAL A 469 21.24 44.51 3.82
C VAL A 469 21.24 43.00 4.03
N HIS A 470 22.06 42.30 3.26
CA HIS A 470 22.28 40.86 3.42
C HIS A 470 23.41 40.65 4.43
N ALA A 471 23.10 40.05 5.57
CA ALA A 471 24.08 39.72 6.60
C ALA A 471 24.79 38.40 6.27
N GLU A 472 26.11 38.41 6.23
CA GLU A 472 26.94 37.23 5.98
C GLU A 472 27.89 36.98 7.16
N PRO A 473 28.14 35.72 7.54
CA PRO A 473 29.21 35.41 8.47
C PRO A 473 30.58 35.66 7.81
N GLU A 474 31.55 36.20 8.54
CA GLU A 474 32.92 36.34 8.05
C GLU A 474 33.49 35.00 7.55
N THR A 475 34.14 34.97 6.40
CA THR A 475 34.88 33.78 5.92
C THR A 475 36.20 33.64 6.69
N ARG A 476 36.45 32.46 7.25
CA ARG A 476 37.72 32.13 7.93
C ARG A 476 38.94 32.30 7.04
#